data_AF-A0A073K3J5-F1
#
_entry.id   AF-A0A073K3J5-F1
#
_cell.length_a   1.000
_cell.length_b   1.000
_cell.length_c   1.000
_cell.angle_alpha   90.00
_cell.angle_beta   90.00
_cell.angle_gamma   90.00
#
_symmetry.space_group_name_H-M   'P 1'
#
loop_
_entity.id
_entity.type
_entity.pdbx_description
1 polymer ?
#
loop_
_entity_poly.entity_id
_entity_poly.type
_entity_poly.pdbx_seq_one_letter_code
_entity_poly.pdbx_strand_id
1 'polypeptide(L)'
;MNLLSEMNFSDSPSVTLSASPISKMIKIVATGILSAEEKDFRLLIRLNGKSESYKSFIWMKGNVPELIGEWDTTGFYLGRNGWSLDANFTLNYTLGILPSAQKISGSGFSVFADGHNNIIGCESHGFFETDEEIRSIEVLFTGGKANGEVRFYEL
;
A
#
# COMPACT_ATOMS: atom_id res chain seq x y z
N MET A 1 8.99 1.52 -18.01
CA MET A 1 8.69 2.47 -16.91
C MET A 1 8.31 3.84 -17.45
N ASN A 2 7.01 4.07 -17.61
CA ASN A 2 6.40 5.34 -17.97
C ASN A 2 5.68 5.93 -16.75
N LEU A 3 5.95 7.18 -16.38
CA LEU A 3 5.25 7.83 -15.26
C LEU A 3 3.80 8.14 -15.66
N LEU A 4 2.84 7.61 -14.92
CA LEU A 4 1.42 7.87 -15.11
C LEU A 4 0.95 9.07 -14.29
N SER A 5 1.40 9.17 -13.04
CA SER A 5 1.01 10.24 -12.13
C SER A 5 1.98 10.36 -10.95
N GLU A 6 2.11 11.57 -10.43
CA GLU A 6 2.77 11.92 -9.17
C GLU A 6 1.77 12.75 -8.36
N MET A 7 1.55 12.36 -7.10
CA MET A 7 0.56 12.99 -6.22
C MET A 7 1.11 13.09 -4.80
N ASN A 8 0.65 14.10 -4.05
CA ASN A 8 1.03 14.31 -2.67
C ASN A 8 -0.07 13.85 -1.70
N PHE A 9 0.33 13.31 -0.56
CA PHE A 9 -0.50 13.25 0.64
C PHE A 9 -0.31 14.55 1.41
N SER A 10 -1.40 15.24 1.76
CA SER A 10 -1.36 16.42 2.62
C SER A 10 -2.49 16.31 3.63
N ASP A 11 -2.17 15.89 4.84
CA ASP A 11 -3.12 15.57 5.91
C ASP A 11 -4.31 14.72 5.45
N SER A 12 -4.06 13.80 4.50
CA SER A 12 -5.07 12.95 3.87
C SER A 12 -4.83 11.48 4.24
N PRO A 13 -5.88 10.68 4.46
CA PRO A 13 -5.73 9.24 4.65
C PRO A 13 -5.48 8.52 3.34
N SER A 14 -5.73 9.10 2.17
CA SER A 14 -5.52 8.42 0.90
C SER A 14 -5.21 9.35 -0.28
N VAL A 15 -4.76 8.75 -1.37
CA VAL A 15 -4.69 9.38 -2.68
C VAL A 15 -5.01 8.36 -3.77
N THR A 16 -5.70 8.82 -4.82
CA THR A 16 -6.28 7.94 -5.82
C THR A 16 -5.85 8.35 -7.22
N LEU A 17 -5.18 7.43 -7.92
CA LEU A 17 -5.02 7.51 -9.36
C LEU A 17 -6.34 7.10 -10.02
N SER A 18 -6.94 7.99 -10.81
CA SER A 18 -8.03 7.65 -11.73
C SER A 18 -7.51 7.65 -13.16
N ALA A 19 -7.84 6.61 -13.92
CA ALA A 19 -7.37 6.43 -15.28
C ALA A 19 -8.42 5.74 -16.18
N SER A 20 -8.18 5.78 -17.49
CA SER A 20 -8.76 4.80 -18.41
C SER A 20 -8.37 3.37 -17.99
N PRO A 21 -9.09 2.33 -18.46
CA PRO A 21 -8.82 0.94 -18.08
C PRO A 21 -7.33 0.59 -18.07
N ILE A 22 -6.83 0.27 -16.88
CA ILE A 22 -5.45 -0.13 -16.64
C ILE A 22 -5.32 -1.60 -17.04
N SER A 23 -4.41 -1.88 -17.97
CA SER A 23 -4.27 -3.18 -18.61
C SER A 23 -2.85 -3.75 -18.58
N LYS A 24 -1.97 -3.14 -17.79
CA LYS A 24 -0.54 -3.45 -17.72
C LYS A 24 -0.07 -3.47 -16.27
N MET A 25 1.14 -3.97 -16.07
CA MET A 25 1.79 -3.94 -14.77
C MET A 25 1.99 -2.50 -14.28
N ILE A 26 1.62 -2.25 -13.03
CA ILE A 26 1.77 -0.94 -12.39
C ILE A 26 2.78 -1.03 -11.25
N LYS A 27 3.73 -0.11 -11.25
CA LYS A 27 4.63 0.15 -10.13
C LYS A 27 4.14 1.32 -9.31
N ILE A 28 4.10 1.15 -8.00
CA ILE A 28 3.70 2.17 -7.03
C ILE A 28 4.88 2.39 -6.10
N VAL A 29 5.33 3.64 -6.01
CA VAL A 29 6.41 4.05 -5.11
C VAL A 29 5.91 5.22 -4.28
N ALA A 30 6.02 5.13 -2.96
CA ALA A 30 5.60 6.22 -2.08
C ALA A 30 6.61 6.44 -0.96
N THR A 31 6.64 7.66 -0.44
CA THR A 31 7.34 7.98 0.80
C THR A 31 6.58 9.05 1.56
N GLY A 32 6.67 9.03 2.88
CA GLY A 32 6.00 10.02 3.69
C GLY A 32 6.11 9.74 5.18
N ILE A 33 5.26 10.41 5.93
CA ILE A 33 5.11 10.30 7.37
C ILE A 33 3.65 10.02 7.65
N LEU A 34 3.39 9.03 8.49
CA LEU A 34 2.08 8.72 9.04
C LEU A 34 2.04 9.18 10.50
N SER A 35 1.12 10.09 10.80
CA SER A 35 0.74 10.45 12.16
C SER A 35 -0.28 9.45 12.69
N ALA A 36 0.13 8.71 13.72
CA ALA A 36 -0.58 7.59 14.30
C ALA A 36 -1.64 7.98 15.32
N GLU A 37 -1.54 9.17 15.93
CA GLU A 37 -2.49 9.64 16.94
C GLU A 37 -2.77 8.57 18.02
N GLU A 38 -1.71 7.90 18.48
CA GLU A 38 -1.71 6.81 19.48
C GLU A 38 -2.47 5.53 19.06
N LYS A 39 -2.66 5.30 17.74
CA LYS A 39 -3.36 4.13 17.20
C LYS A 39 -2.59 3.44 16.08
N ASP A 40 -2.98 2.20 15.80
CA ASP A 40 -2.47 1.42 14.69
C ASP A 40 -3.29 1.65 13.42
N PHE A 41 -2.61 2.02 12.34
CA PHE A 41 -3.15 2.22 11.01
C PHE A 41 -2.31 1.47 9.97
N ARG A 42 -3.01 0.80 9.07
CA ARG A 42 -2.44 -0.01 8.00
C ARG A 42 -2.30 0.82 6.74
N LEU A 43 -1.20 0.64 6.02
CA LEU A 43 -1.04 1.10 4.65
C LEU A 43 -1.56 0.02 3.69
N LEU A 44 -2.51 0.38 2.84
CA LEU A 44 -3.15 -0.52 1.90
C LEU A 44 -3.10 0.05 0.47
N ILE A 45 -3.21 -0.82 -0.52
CA ILE A 45 -3.67 -0.46 -1.87
C ILE A 45 -5.05 -1.04 -2.11
N ARG A 46 -5.97 -0.23 -2.63
CA ARG A 46 -7.29 -0.65 -3.11
C ARG A 46 -7.47 -0.34 -4.59
N LEU A 47 -8.23 -1.19 -5.27
CA LEU A 47 -8.58 -1.09 -6.67
C LEU A 47 -10.07 -0.78 -6.79
N ASN A 48 -10.43 0.17 -7.65
CA ASN A 48 -11.82 0.61 -7.88
C ASN A 48 -12.57 1.01 -6.58
N GLY A 49 -11.85 1.42 -5.53
CA GLY A 49 -12.43 1.72 -4.22
C GLY A 49 -13.03 0.52 -3.48
N LYS A 50 -12.83 -0.71 -3.99
CA LYS A 50 -13.37 -1.93 -3.37
C LYS A 50 -12.56 -2.29 -2.13
N SER A 51 -13.26 -2.74 -1.09
CA SER A 51 -12.70 -3.16 0.20
C SER A 51 -12.95 -4.64 0.52
N GLU A 52 -13.27 -5.44 -0.49
CA GLU A 52 -13.58 -6.87 -0.40
C GLU A 52 -12.81 -7.64 -1.48
N SER A 53 -12.83 -8.96 -1.44
CA SER A 53 -12.17 -9.85 -2.43
C SER A 53 -10.64 -9.80 -2.46
N TYR A 54 -10.00 -9.20 -1.45
CA TYR A 54 -8.55 -9.29 -1.27
C TYR A 54 -8.19 -10.51 -0.43
N LYS A 55 -7.07 -11.13 -0.78
CA LYS A 55 -6.31 -12.00 0.11
C LYS A 55 -4.88 -11.50 0.13
N SER A 56 -4.50 -10.77 1.17
CA SER A 56 -3.17 -10.22 1.30
C SER A 56 -2.57 -10.52 2.66
N PHE A 57 -1.27 -10.75 2.66
CA PHE A 57 -0.50 -10.93 3.87
C PHE A 57 0.82 -10.16 3.77
N ILE A 58 1.40 -9.91 4.93
CA ILE A 58 2.75 -9.39 5.07
C ILE A 58 3.58 -10.25 6.00
N TRP A 59 4.88 -10.24 5.77
CA TRP A 59 5.88 -10.64 6.74
C TRP A 59 6.64 -9.41 7.23
N MET A 60 6.52 -9.11 8.52
CA MET A 60 7.22 -7.99 9.14
C MET A 60 8.45 -8.48 9.89
N LYS A 61 9.58 -7.81 9.65
CA LYS A 61 10.84 -8.05 10.37
C LYS A 61 11.57 -6.73 10.60
N GLY A 62 12.32 -6.64 11.69
CA GLY A 62 13.01 -5.41 12.06
C GLY A 62 13.96 -5.59 13.22
N ASN A 63 14.38 -4.48 13.83
CA ASN A 63 15.00 -4.48 15.16
C ASN A 63 13.93 -4.45 16.27
N VAL A 64 12.84 -5.16 16.04
CA VAL A 64 11.71 -5.33 16.95
C VAL A 64 11.73 -6.77 17.47
N PRO A 65 11.20 -7.03 18.68
CA PRO A 65 11.41 -8.31 19.36
C PRO A 65 10.88 -9.54 18.60
N GLU A 66 9.91 -9.36 17.70
CA GLU A 66 9.16 -10.45 17.08
C GLU A 66 9.03 -10.29 15.57
N LEU A 67 9.15 -11.41 14.85
CA LEU A 67 8.67 -11.52 13.48
C LEU A 67 7.15 -11.68 13.50
N ILE A 68 6.45 -10.84 12.76
CA ILE A 68 4.98 -10.84 12.77
C ILE A 68 4.48 -11.06 11.34
N GLY A 69 3.66 -12.10 11.17
CA GLY A 69 2.86 -12.30 9.96
C GLY A 69 1.45 -11.78 10.19
N GLU A 70 0.96 -10.91 9.32
CA GLU A 70 -0.41 -10.38 9.41
C GLU A 70 -1.15 -10.52 8.09
N TRP A 71 -2.48 -10.59 8.17
CA TRP A 71 -3.38 -10.72 7.02
C TRP A 71 -4.35 -9.53 6.94
N ASP A 72 -4.70 -9.14 5.72
CA ASP A 72 -5.76 -8.17 5.43
C ASP A 72 -6.64 -8.68 4.27
N THR A 73 -7.94 -8.42 4.37
CA THR A 73 -8.94 -8.83 3.38
C THR A 73 -9.61 -7.65 2.69
N THR A 74 -9.15 -6.43 2.97
CA THR A 74 -9.75 -5.17 2.51
C THR A 74 -8.86 -4.38 1.55
N GLY A 75 -7.61 -4.79 1.36
CA GLY A 75 -6.68 -4.22 0.40
C GLY A 75 -5.43 -5.09 0.28
N PHE A 76 -4.55 -4.75 -0.66
CA PHE A 76 -3.18 -5.26 -0.62
C PHE A 76 -2.47 -4.64 0.58
N TYR A 77 -2.06 -5.47 1.53
CA TYR A 77 -1.50 -5.02 2.79
C TYR A 77 -0.01 -4.72 2.66
N LEU A 78 0.38 -3.51 3.05
CA LEU A 78 1.72 -2.98 2.87
C LEU A 78 2.44 -2.71 4.19
N GLY A 79 1.91 -3.17 5.33
CA GLY A 79 2.45 -2.87 6.64
C GLY A 79 1.67 -1.77 7.36
N ARG A 80 2.14 -1.42 8.56
CA ARG A 80 1.48 -0.49 9.48
C ARG A 80 2.51 0.35 10.22
N ASN A 81 2.07 1.43 10.84
CA ASN A 81 2.91 2.16 11.79
C ASN A 81 3.30 1.28 12.99
N GLY A 82 4.42 1.60 13.65
CA GLY A 82 4.98 0.77 14.73
C GLY A 82 4.25 0.92 16.06
N TRP A 83 3.18 0.14 16.28
CA TRP A 83 2.45 0.05 17.56
C TRP A 83 2.08 1.40 18.17
N SER A 84 1.16 2.11 17.53
CA SER A 84 0.65 3.42 17.95
C SER A 84 1.63 4.59 17.85
N LEU A 85 2.82 4.37 17.30
CA LEU A 85 3.81 5.44 17.07
C LEU A 85 3.69 6.01 15.66
N ASP A 86 3.97 7.30 15.53
CA ASP A 86 4.21 7.93 14.23
C ASP A 86 5.34 7.20 13.50
N ALA A 87 5.26 7.14 12.18
CA ALA A 87 6.25 6.45 11.38
C ALA A 87 6.55 7.15 10.05
N ASN A 88 7.83 7.29 9.74
CA ASN A 88 8.25 7.54 8.36
C ASN A 88 8.13 6.25 7.57
N PHE A 89 7.70 6.32 6.32
CA PHE A 89 7.57 5.15 5.47
C PHE A 89 8.17 5.33 4.08
N THR A 90 8.56 4.20 3.49
CA THR A 90 8.82 4.06 2.05
C THR A 90 8.08 2.82 1.55
N LEU A 91 7.58 2.88 0.33
CA LEU A 91 6.81 1.82 -0.31
C LEU A 91 7.36 1.57 -1.71
N ASN A 92 7.42 0.29 -2.08
CA ASN A 92 7.73 -0.15 -3.42
C ASN A 92 6.89 -1.39 -3.75
N TYR A 93 5.84 -1.22 -4.55
CA TYR A 93 4.86 -2.28 -4.83
C TYR A 93 4.60 -2.42 -6.32
N THR A 94 4.39 -3.65 -6.79
CA THR A 94 4.05 -3.96 -8.18
C THR A 94 2.74 -4.71 -8.24
N LEU A 95 1.82 -4.25 -9.09
CA LEU A 95 0.58 -4.94 -9.44
C LEU A 95 0.73 -5.60 -10.81
N GLY A 96 0.43 -6.90 -10.88
CA GLY A 96 0.26 -7.67 -12.10
C GLY A 96 -1.18 -7.59 -12.60
N ILE A 97 -1.47 -6.63 -13.47
CA ILE A 97 -2.81 -6.47 -14.07
C ILE A 97 -2.79 -7.06 -15.48
N LEU A 98 -3.54 -8.14 -15.67
CA LEU A 98 -3.79 -8.76 -16.97
C LEU A 98 -5.30 -8.67 -17.24
N PRO A 99 -5.76 -7.94 -18.28
CA PRO A 99 -7.19 -7.70 -18.51
C PRO A 99 -8.04 -8.95 -18.66
N SER A 100 -7.45 -10.03 -19.17
CA SER A 100 -8.15 -11.31 -19.35
C SER A 100 -8.17 -12.17 -18.07
N ALA A 101 -7.50 -11.75 -17.00
CA ALA A 101 -7.45 -12.48 -15.74
C ALA A 101 -8.44 -11.88 -14.74
N GLN A 102 -9.16 -12.76 -14.05
CA GLN A 102 -10.05 -12.37 -12.94
C GLN A 102 -9.30 -12.09 -11.64
N LYS A 103 -7.97 -12.27 -11.63
CA LYS A 103 -7.12 -12.10 -10.45
C LYS A 103 -5.96 -11.19 -10.78
N ILE A 104 -5.84 -10.13 -9.98
CA ILE A 104 -4.72 -9.21 -10.00
C ILE A 104 -3.82 -9.58 -8.84
N SER A 105 -2.59 -9.99 -9.15
CA SER A 105 -1.59 -10.27 -8.13
C SER A 105 -0.80 -9.01 -7.79
N GLY A 106 -0.30 -8.94 -6.57
CA GLY A 106 0.54 -7.84 -6.12
C GLY A 106 1.66 -8.37 -5.23
N SER A 107 2.84 -7.77 -5.38
CA SER A 107 3.95 -8.02 -4.46
C SER A 107 4.87 -6.81 -4.35
N GLY A 108 5.55 -6.70 -3.21
CA GLY A 108 6.49 -5.61 -2.97
C GLY A 108 7.00 -5.57 -1.55
N PHE A 109 7.57 -4.43 -1.19
CA PHE A 109 8.11 -4.18 0.13
C PHE A 109 7.82 -2.76 0.58
N SER A 110 7.81 -2.58 1.89
CA SER A 110 7.79 -1.29 2.54
C SER A 110 8.73 -1.28 3.74
N VAL A 111 9.09 -0.09 4.18
CA VAL A 111 9.87 0.11 5.41
C VAL A 111 9.19 1.20 6.21
N PHE A 112 8.99 0.96 7.50
CA PHE A 112 8.54 1.93 8.48
C PHE A 112 9.65 2.18 9.50
N ALA A 113 9.94 3.45 9.78
CA ALA A 113 10.81 3.88 10.86
C ALA A 113 9.98 4.63 11.90
N ASP A 114 9.83 4.06 13.09
CA ASP A 114 8.95 4.59 14.14
C ASP A 114 9.61 5.70 14.98
N GLY A 115 8.81 6.36 15.83
CA GLY A 115 9.28 7.41 16.74
C GLY A 115 10.32 6.97 17.79
N HIS A 116 10.55 5.67 17.96
CA HIS A 116 11.59 5.12 18.84
C HIS A 116 12.86 4.70 18.09
N ASN A 117 12.97 5.03 16.80
CA ASN A 117 14.07 4.62 15.92
C ASN A 117 14.15 3.10 15.70
N ASN A 118 13.03 2.39 15.81
CA ASN A 118 12.94 1.04 15.27
C ASN A 118 12.65 1.10 13.77
N ILE A 119 13.16 0.10 13.06
CA ILE A 119 12.89 -0.16 11.65
C ILE A 119 12.06 -1.43 11.54
N ILE A 120 11.01 -1.37 10.73
CA ILE A 120 10.14 -2.49 10.39
C ILE A 120 10.10 -2.58 8.87
N GLY A 121 10.75 -3.60 8.31
CA GLY A 121 10.60 -3.98 6.92
C GLY A 121 9.40 -4.91 6.76
N CYS A 122 8.56 -4.65 5.77
CA CYS A 122 7.43 -5.50 5.42
C CYS A 122 7.64 -6.07 4.02
N GLU A 123 7.57 -7.38 3.90
CA GLU A 123 7.42 -8.06 2.61
C GLU A 123 5.93 -8.35 2.39
N SER A 124 5.39 -7.88 1.27
CA SER A 124 3.94 -7.83 1.04
C SER A 124 3.55 -8.64 -0.18
N HIS A 125 2.52 -9.47 -0.04
CA HIS A 125 1.99 -10.31 -1.11
C HIS A 125 0.47 -10.35 -1.06
N GLY A 126 -0.16 -10.51 -2.21
CA GLY A 126 -1.60 -10.76 -2.24
C GLY A 126 -2.18 -10.88 -3.63
N PHE A 127 -3.48 -11.08 -3.65
CA PHE A 127 -4.28 -10.94 -4.87
C PHE A 127 -5.65 -10.31 -4.58
N PHE A 128 -6.23 -9.75 -5.62
CA PHE A 128 -7.58 -9.20 -5.66
C PHE A 128 -8.37 -9.86 -6.79
N GLU A 129 -9.60 -10.29 -6.51
CA GLU A 129 -10.48 -10.95 -7.47
C GLU A 129 -11.59 -10.02 -7.95
N THR A 130 -11.71 -9.85 -9.27
CA THR A 130 -12.71 -8.98 -9.92
C THR A 130 -12.91 -9.37 -11.38
N ASP A 131 -14.13 -9.16 -11.89
CA ASP A 131 -14.46 -9.25 -13.32
C ASP A 131 -14.50 -7.87 -14.01
N GLU A 132 -14.33 -6.79 -13.24
CA GLU A 132 -14.31 -5.42 -13.75
C GLU A 132 -12.89 -4.98 -14.16
N GLU A 133 -12.83 -4.16 -15.21
CA GLU A 133 -11.61 -3.42 -15.56
C GLU A 133 -11.17 -2.51 -14.40
N ILE A 134 -9.86 -2.43 -14.18
CA ILE A 134 -9.29 -1.53 -13.18
C ILE A 134 -9.25 -0.11 -13.73
N ARG A 135 -9.89 0.81 -13.01
CA ARG A 135 -10.03 2.22 -13.40
C ARG A 135 -9.51 3.17 -12.32
N SER A 136 -9.32 2.68 -11.10
CA SER A 136 -8.62 3.43 -10.07
C SER A 136 -7.71 2.57 -9.21
N ILE A 137 -6.65 3.19 -8.72
CA ILE A 137 -5.74 2.64 -7.73
C ILE A 137 -5.63 3.67 -6.61
N GLU A 138 -6.05 3.28 -5.42
CA GLU A 138 -5.97 4.08 -4.20
C GLU A 138 -4.84 3.55 -3.33
N VAL A 139 -3.95 4.44 -2.89
CA VAL A 139 -3.03 4.18 -1.78
C VAL A 139 -3.63 4.85 -0.56
N LEU A 140 -3.91 4.08 0.49
CA LEU A 140 -4.58 4.59 1.68
C LEU A 140 -3.97 4.09 2.98
N PHE A 141 -4.24 4.84 4.04
CA PHE A 141 -4.11 4.46 5.42
C PHE A 141 -5.50 4.18 5.99
N THR A 142 -5.63 3.17 6.85
CA THR A 142 -6.93 2.84 7.50
C THR A 142 -7.36 3.86 8.56
N GLY A 143 -6.59 4.92 8.75
CA GLY A 143 -6.84 6.05 9.64
C GLY A 143 -5.59 6.94 9.73
N GLY A 144 -5.62 7.88 10.67
CA GLY A 144 -4.53 8.85 10.86
C GLY A 144 -4.43 9.86 9.72
N LYS A 145 -3.29 10.56 9.68
CA LYS A 145 -2.99 11.54 8.65
C LYS A 145 -1.63 11.24 8.05
N ALA A 146 -1.56 11.26 6.73
CA ALA A 146 -0.30 11.08 6.02
C ALA A 146 0.11 12.35 5.28
N ASN A 147 1.41 12.62 5.31
CA ASN A 147 2.06 13.65 4.52
C ASN A 147 3.19 13.00 3.71
N GLY A 148 3.27 13.27 2.40
CA GLY A 148 4.25 12.59 1.56
C GLY A 148 3.91 12.67 0.08
N GLU A 149 4.49 11.75 -0.70
CA GLU A 149 4.28 11.65 -2.15
C GLU A 149 4.14 10.20 -2.58
N VAL A 150 3.44 9.99 -3.70
CA VAL A 150 3.35 8.72 -4.40
C VAL A 150 3.47 8.93 -5.90
N ARG A 151 4.14 7.98 -6.55
CA ARG A 151 4.31 7.90 -7.99
C ARG A 151 3.78 6.56 -8.51
N PHE A 152 3.05 6.63 -9.60
CA PHE A 152 2.51 5.48 -10.31
C PHE A 152 3.19 5.38 -11.66
N TYR A 153 3.75 4.21 -11.98
CA TYR A 153 4.38 3.94 -13.26
C TYR A 153 3.73 2.75 -13.94
N GLU A 154 3.58 2.84 -15.25
CA GLU A 154 3.35 1.68 -16.11
C GLU A 154 4.71 1.04 -16.42
N LEU A 155 4.82 -0.28 -16.25
CA LEU A 155 6.07 -1.02 -16.52
C LEU A 155 6.26 -1.29 -18.01
#